data_AF-A0A239JHW1-F1
#
_entry.id   AF-A0A239JHW1-F1
#
_cell.length_a   1.000
_cell.length_b   1.000
_cell.length_c   1.000
_cell.angle_alpha   90.00
_cell.angle_beta   90.00
_cell.angle_gamma   90.00
#
_symmetry.space_group_name_H-M   'P 1'
#
loop_
_entity.id
_entity.type
_entity.pdbx_description
1 polymer ?
#
loop_
_entity_poly.entity_id
_entity_poly.type
_entity_poly.pdbx_seq_one_letter_code
_entity_poly.pdbx_strand_id
1 'polypeptide(L)' 'MGETLQPVATSFNRSLRVESRAERLTGDAGAVVLREIMERSGIVEWMVPQLTDPRRQEDVVHDLGSLIRTSVLL' A
#
# COMPACT_ATOMS: atom_id res chain seq x y z
N MET A 1 1.24 -27.83 -16.08
CA MET A 1 2.55 -27.32 -15.64
C MET A 1 2.30 -26.03 -14.90
N GLY A 2 2.39 -26.05 -13.57
CA GLY A 2 2.01 -24.92 -12.72
C GLY A 2 3.24 -24.40 -12.01
N GLU A 3 3.74 -23.24 -12.41
CA GLU A 3 4.79 -22.56 -11.68
C GLU A 3 4.21 -22.17 -10.31
N THR A 4 4.88 -22.60 -9.25
CA THR A 4 4.50 -22.17 -7.90
C THR A 4 5.05 -20.78 -7.69
N LEU A 5 4.20 -19.76 -7.88
CA LEU A 5 4.54 -18.39 -7.51
C LEU A 5 4.84 -18.36 -6.02
N GLN A 6 5.95 -17.73 -5.64
CA GLN A 6 6.26 -17.52 -4.24
C GLN A 6 5.28 -16.50 -3.65
N PRO A 7 4.68 -16.77 -2.48
CA PRO A 7 3.82 -15.80 -1.83
C PRO A 7 4.55 -14.49 -1.55
N VAL A 8 3.87 -13.37 -1.75
CA VAL A 8 4.39 -12.04 -1.43
C VAL A 8 4.54 -11.93 0.09
N ALA A 9 5.77 -11.69 0.54
CA ALA A 9 6.06 -11.39 1.95
C ALA A 9 6.02 -9.88 2.17
N THR A 10 5.33 -9.45 3.22
CA THR A 10 5.27 -8.03 3.57
C THR A 10 6.36 -7.66 4.57
N SER A 11 6.89 -6.46 4.43
CA SER A 11 7.90 -5.87 5.32
C SER A 11 7.25 -5.28 6.57
N PHE A 12 6.04 -4.72 6.44
CA PHE A 12 5.30 -4.11 7.55
C PHE A 12 4.70 -5.13 8.53
N ASN A 13 4.46 -6.38 8.11
CA ASN A 13 4.00 -7.46 8.98
C ASN A 13 4.53 -8.81 8.50
N ARG A 14 5.65 -9.24 9.08
CA ARG A 14 6.37 -10.46 8.64
C ARG A 14 5.56 -11.76 8.77
N SER A 15 4.47 -11.77 9.54
CA SER A 15 3.57 -12.92 9.70
C SER A 15 2.62 -13.09 8.51
N LEU A 16 2.49 -12.08 7.64
CA LEU A 16 1.65 -12.16 6.45
C LEU A 16 2.42 -12.74 5.26
N ARG A 17 1.73 -13.60 4.51
CA ARG A 17 2.13 -14.12 3.20
C ARG A 17 0.90 -14.09 2.31
N VAL A 18 1.01 -13.46 1.13
CA VAL A 18 -0.11 -13.33 0.20
C VAL A 18 0.12 -14.19 -1.03
N GLU A 19 -0.84 -15.08 -1.32
CA GLU A 19 -0.88 -15.80 -2.59
C GLU A 19 -1.34 -14.84 -3.69
N SER A 20 -0.52 -14.66 -4.73
CA SER A 20 -0.72 -13.66 -5.78
C SER A 20 -1.19 -14.24 -7.11
N ARG A 21 -1.46 -15.54 -7.18
CA ARG A 21 -2.10 -16.15 -8.35
C ARG A 21 -3.44 -15.50 -8.64
N ALA A 22 -3.65 -15.14 -9.91
CA ALA A 22 -4.83 -14.41 -10.35
C ALA A 22 -6.15 -15.13 -9.98
N GLU A 23 -6.16 -16.46 -10.00
CA GLU A 23 -7.31 -17.29 -9.65
C GLU A 23 -7.55 -17.47 -8.14
N ARG A 24 -6.66 -16.95 -7.28
CA ARG A 24 -6.73 -17.06 -5.81
C ARG A 24 -6.64 -15.72 -5.08
N LEU A 25 -6.24 -14.64 -5.76
CA LEU A 25 -6.06 -13.33 -5.15
C LEU A 25 -7.43 -12.68 -4.86
N THR A 26 -7.70 -12.42 -3.59
CA THR A 26 -8.91 -11.71 -3.15
C THR A 26 -8.67 -10.20 -3.09
N GLY A 27 -9.75 -9.41 -2.98
CA GLY A 27 -9.66 -7.95 -2.84
C GLY A 27 -8.78 -7.50 -1.67
N ASP A 28 -9.05 -8.03 -0.47
CA ASP A 28 -8.28 -7.68 0.74
C ASP A 28 -6.81 -8.09 0.65
N ALA A 29 -6.54 -9.28 0.09
CA ALA A 29 -5.18 -9.74 -0.16
C ALA A 29 -4.46 -8.85 -1.19
N GLY A 30 -5.18 -8.38 -2.21
CA GLY A 30 -4.70 -7.39 -3.17
C GLY A 30 -4.35 -6.06 -2.50
N ALA A 31 -5.19 -5.56 -1.59
CA ALA A 31 -4.91 -4.34 -0.82
C ALA A 31 -3.63 -4.49 0.04
N VAL A 32 -3.41 -5.66 0.65
CA VAL A 32 -2.16 -5.96 1.37
C VAL A 32 -0.94 -5.88 0.46
N VAL A 33 -1.03 -6.39 -0.76
CA VAL A 33 0.06 -6.31 -1.75
C VAL A 33 0.29 -4.88 -2.22
N LEU A 34 -0.78 -4.12 -2.50
CA LEU A 34 -0.69 -2.70 -2.89
C LEU A 34 -0.02 -1.87 -1.79
N ARG A 35 -0.35 -2.12 -0.52
CA ARG A 35 0.33 -1.49 0.62
C ARG A 35 1.83 -1.75 0.61
N GLU A 36 2.25 -3.01 0.42
CA GLU A 36 3.67 -3.36 0.36
C GLU A 36 4.38 -2.68 -0.82
N ILE A 37 3.73 -2.59 -1.98
CA ILE A 37 4.27 -1.90 -3.16
C ILE A 37 4.45 -0.41 -2.90
N MET A 38 3.44 0.26 -2.32
CA MET A 38 3.53 1.68 -2.00
C MET A 38 4.70 1.97 -1.03
N GLU A 39 4.82 1.17 0.03
CA GLU A 39 5.92 1.30 1.01
C GLU A 39 7.29 1.05 0.38
N ARG A 40 7.45 -0.03 -0.39
CA ARG A 40 8.76 -0.36 -0.98
C ARG A 40 9.19 0.56 -2.12
N SER A 41 8.23 1.10 -2.86
CA SER A 41 8.53 2.03 -3.95
C SER A 41 8.88 3.42 -3.44
N GLY A 42 8.49 3.78 -2.22
CA GLY A 42 8.64 5.13 -1.69
C GLY A 42 7.82 6.18 -2.46
N ILE A 43 6.83 5.73 -3.24
CA ILE A 43 6.12 6.60 -4.20
C ILE A 43 5.33 7.69 -3.49
N VAL A 44 4.78 7.39 -2.31
CA VAL A 44 4.00 8.35 -1.52
C VAL A 44 4.94 9.40 -0.93
N GLU A 45 6.08 8.98 -0.39
CA GLU A 45 7.12 9.84 0.16
C GLU A 45 7.73 10.76 -0.91
N TRP A 46 7.89 10.25 -2.13
CA TRP A 46 8.34 11.05 -3.28
C TRP A 46 7.28 12.03 -3.79
N MET A 47 6.01 11.64 -3.74
CA MET A 47 4.90 12.43 -4.29
C MET A 47 4.44 13.55 -3.34
N VAL A 48 4.36 13.29 -2.03
CA VAL A 48 3.82 14.25 -1.03
C VAL A 48 4.48 15.64 -1.11
N PRO A 49 5.82 15.77 -1.21
CA PRO A 49 6.47 17.08 -1.32
C PRO A 49 6.13 17.87 -2.59
N GLN A 50 5.61 17.20 -3.62
CA GLN A 50 5.22 17.81 -4.90
C GLN A 50 3.75 18.23 -4.93
N LEU A 51 2.99 17.93 -3.88
CA LEU A 51 1.58 18.27 -3.77
C LEU A 51 1.38 19.47 -2.85
N THR A 52 0.44 20.34 -3.21
CA THR A 52 -0.04 21.39 -2.31
C THR A 52 -1.18 20.84 -1.46
N ASP A 53 -1.01 20.83 -0.14
CA ASP A 53 -2.07 20.50 0.79
C ASP A 53 -2.86 21.77 1.16
N PRO A 54 -4.10 21.95 0.66
CA PRO A 54 -4.89 23.15 0.93
C PRO A 54 -5.49 23.19 2.33
N ARG A 55 -5.33 22.11 3.12
CA ARG A 55 -5.90 22.01 4.47
C ARG A 55 -5.16 22.95 5.44
N ARG A 56 -5.92 23.50 6.37
CA ARG A 56 -5.37 24.24 7.51
C ARG A 56 -4.54 23.29 8.37
N GLN A 57 -3.26 23.58 8.53
CA GLN A 57 -2.33 22.67 9.18
C GLN A 57 -2.65 22.47 10.66
N GLU A 58 -3.29 23.45 11.32
CA GLU A 58 -3.76 23.32 12.70
C GLU A 58 -4.86 22.27 12.89
N ASP A 59 -5.59 21.91 11.83
CA ASP A 59 -6.70 20.95 11.87
C ASP A 59 -6.27 19.55 11.38
N VAL A 60 -5.00 19.35 11.02
CA VAL A 60 -4.50 18.10 10.44
C VAL A 60 -4.21 17.06 11.53
N VAL A 61 -5.03 16.00 11.57
CA VAL A 61 -4.80 14.80 12.41
C VAL A 61 -3.99 13.73 11.66
N HIS A 62 -4.22 13.60 10.35
CA HIS A 62 -3.54 12.66 9.47
C HIS A 62 -2.83 13.40 8.35
N ASP A 63 -1.52 13.15 8.22
CA ASP A 63 -0.70 13.73 7.18
C ASP A 63 -1.20 13.33 5.78
N LEU A 64 -0.83 14.13 4.78
CA LEU A 64 -1.27 13.91 3.40
C LEU A 64 -0.89 12.52 2.87
N GLY A 65 0.29 12.00 3.22
CA GLY A 65 0.73 10.67 2.81
C GLY A 65 -0.15 9.56 3.39
N SER A 66 -0.51 9.67 4.66
CA SER A 66 -1.45 8.74 5.32
C SER A 66 -2.83 8.75 4.67
N LEU A 67 -3.35 9.92 4.28
CA LEU A 67 -4.61 10.00 3.55
C LEU A 67 -4.51 9.37 2.15
N ILE A 68 -3.44 9.65 1.41
CA ILE A 68 -3.22 9.07 0.07
C ILE A 68 -3.16 7.55 0.14
N ARG A 69 -2.37 6.98 1.08
CA ARG A 69 -2.30 5.52 1.27
C ARG A 69 -3.69 4.93 1.56
N THR A 70 -4.48 5.60 2.40
CA THR A 70 -5.81 5.14 2.80
C THR A 70 -6.79 5.16 1.62
N SER A 71 -6.84 6.26 0.85
CA SER A 71 -7.73 6.40 -0.31
C SER A 71 -7.45 5.43 -1.46
N VAL A 72 -6.26 4.83 -1.51
CA VAL A 72 -5.92 3.80 -2.50
C VAL A 72 -6.35 2.40 -2.02
N LEU A 73 -6.41 2.18 -0.71
CA LEU A 73 -6.66 0.89 -0.11
C LEU A 73 -8.13 0.64 0.26
N LEU A 74 -8.94 1.70 0.37
CA LEU A 74 -10.36 1.68 0.73
C LEU A 74 -11.21 2.29 -0.38
#